data_AF-A0A6V7GUW0-F1
#
_entry.id   AF-A0A6V7GUW0-F1
#
_cell.length_a   1.000
_cell.length_b   1.000
_cell.length_c   1.000
_cell.angle_alpha   90.00
_cell.angle_beta   90.00
_cell.angle_gamma   90.00
#
_symmetry.space_group_name_H-M   'P 1'
#
loop_
_entity.id
_entity.type
_entity.pdbx_description
1 polymer ?
#
loop_
_entity_poly.entity_id
_entity_poly.type
_entity_poly.pdbx_seq_one_letter_code
_entity_poly.pdbx_strand_id
1 'polypeptide(L)'
;SPSVREVRCYCNQPECVPQGYMCRGRGCFYPSLLRSEHSAYSGCLDESFKEQQCPTGYLCCEQDLCNHVDSPAMRNRLNKTLQGYNEHSHCKIIKIARS
;
A
#
# COMPACT_ATOMS: atom_id res chain seq x y z
N SER A 1 -29.63 -0.27 10.51
CA SER A 1 -28.30 -0.89 10.69
C SER A 1 -27.31 -0.15 9.82
N PRO A 2 -26.21 0.42 10.32
CA PRO A 2 -25.21 0.98 9.43
C PRO A 2 -24.54 -0.20 8.73
N SER A 3 -24.86 -0.39 7.46
CA SER A 3 -24.15 -1.33 6.59
C SER A 3 -22.68 -0.92 6.61
N VAL A 4 -21.85 -1.65 7.33
CA VAL A 4 -20.39 -1.50 7.24
C VAL A 4 -20.06 -1.73 5.77
N ARG A 5 -19.67 -0.68 5.06
CA ARG A 5 -19.41 -0.75 3.63
C ARG A 5 -18.15 -1.58 3.44
N GLU A 6 -18.33 -2.81 2.98
CA GLU A 6 -17.25 -3.68 2.59
C GLU A 6 -16.57 -3.11 1.34
N VAL A 7 -15.26 -2.93 1.39
CA VAL A 7 -14.44 -2.42 0.28
C VAL A 7 -13.57 -3.54 -0.28
N ARG A 8 -13.27 -3.46 -1.58
CA ARG A 8 -12.35 -4.35 -2.29
C ARG A 8 -10.95 -3.79 -2.25
N CYS A 9 -9.95 -4.61 -1.91
CA CYS A 9 -8.55 -4.18 -1.87
C CYS A 9 -7.67 -5.08 -2.72
N TYR A 10 -6.53 -4.53 -3.14
CA TYR A 10 -5.43 -5.35 -3.64
C TYR A 10 -4.79 -6.12 -2.49
N CYS A 11 -4.44 -7.38 -2.73
CA CYS A 11 -3.77 -8.25 -1.77
C CYS A 11 -2.66 -9.04 -2.46
N ASN A 12 -1.43 -8.97 -1.94
CA ASN A 12 -0.27 -9.67 -2.51
C ASN A 12 0.16 -10.91 -1.69
N GLN A 13 -0.72 -11.43 -0.84
CA GLN A 13 -0.45 -12.62 -0.03
C GLN A 13 -0.83 -13.90 -0.80
N PRO A 14 -0.18 -15.05 -0.52
CA PRO A 14 -0.47 -16.32 -1.18
C PRO A 14 -1.95 -16.73 -1.10
N GLU A 15 -2.60 -16.42 0.02
CA GLU A 15 -4.00 -16.77 0.28
C GLU A 15 -4.97 -16.05 -0.67
N CYS A 16 -4.53 -14.94 -1.27
CA CYS A 16 -5.30 -14.09 -2.19
C CYS A 16 -5.16 -14.51 -3.67
N VAL A 17 -4.25 -15.45 -4.01
CA VAL A 17 -4.01 -15.88 -5.39
C VAL A 17 -5.25 -16.50 -6.04
N PRO A 18 -6.00 -17.42 -5.39
CA PRO A 18 -7.22 -17.99 -5.97
C PRO A 18 -8.33 -16.95 -6.24
N GLN A 19 -8.27 -15.79 -5.58
CA GLN A 19 -9.23 -14.68 -5.72
C GLN A 19 -8.70 -13.58 -6.66
N GLY A 20 -7.58 -13.83 -7.36
CA GLY A 20 -7.01 -12.88 -8.31
C GLY A 20 -6.33 -11.68 -7.66
N TYR A 21 -5.63 -11.89 -6.53
CA TYR A 21 -4.96 -10.82 -5.76
C TYR A 21 -5.92 -9.77 -5.20
N MET A 22 -7.14 -10.20 -4.88
CA MET A 22 -8.19 -9.35 -4.32
C MET A 22 -8.73 -9.92 -3.02
N CYS A 23 -9.03 -9.04 -2.08
CA CYS A 23 -9.76 -9.36 -0.85
C CYS A 23 -10.89 -8.35 -0.64
N ARG A 24 -11.79 -8.66 0.30
CA ARG A 24 -12.80 -7.73 0.79
C ARG A 24 -12.71 -7.56 2.30
N GLY A 25 -13.00 -6.36 2.80
CA GLY A 25 -12.96 -6.05 4.23
C GLY A 25 -13.44 -4.64 4.52
N ARG A 26 -13.17 -4.13 5.72
CA ARG A 26 -13.60 -2.77 6.13
C ARG A 26 -12.71 -1.65 5.61
N GLY A 27 -11.51 -2.01 5.18
CA GLY A 27 -10.51 -1.08 4.65
C GLY A 27 -9.33 -1.84 4.06
N CYS A 28 -8.46 -1.13 3.37
CA CYS A 28 -7.23 -1.67 2.78
C CYS A 28 -6.02 -1.22 3.60
N PHE A 29 -4.97 -2.04 3.63
CA PHE A 29 -3.66 -1.66 4.16
C PHE A 29 -2.55 -1.91 3.13
N TYR A 30 -1.47 -1.14 3.22
CA TYR A 30 -0.28 -1.24 2.37
C TYR A 30 0.96 -0.67 3.10
N PRO A 31 2.17 -1.14 2.77
CA PRO A 31 3.38 -0.80 3.51
C PRO A 31 3.70 0.69 3.40
N SER A 32 4.18 1.28 4.51
CA SER A 32 4.72 2.64 4.46
C SER A 32 6.07 2.65 3.72
N LEU A 33 6.27 3.66 2.86
CA LEU A 33 7.50 3.81 2.06
C LEU A 33 8.76 4.05 2.89
N LEU A 34 8.63 4.27 4.21
CA LEU A 34 9.73 4.59 5.12
C LEU A 34 10.42 3.36 5.73
N ARG A 35 9.87 2.14 5.60
CA ARG A 35 10.39 0.93 6.28
C ARG A 35 10.51 -0.31 5.38
N SER A 36 10.60 -0.13 4.06
CA SER A 36 10.60 -1.25 3.11
C SER A 36 11.96 -1.95 3.03
N GLU A 37 12.27 -2.81 3.98
CA GLU A 37 13.41 -3.76 3.92
C GLU A 37 12.98 -5.22 4.16
N HIS A 38 11.78 -5.48 4.68
CA HIS A 38 11.28 -6.84 4.88
C HIS A 38 9.85 -7.00 4.36
N SER A 39 9.66 -7.99 3.48
CA SER A 39 8.38 -8.61 3.07
C SER A 39 7.14 -7.70 3.17
N ALA A 40 7.06 -6.71 2.28
CA ALA A 40 6.02 -5.69 2.33
C ALA A 40 4.68 -6.26 1.79
N TYR A 41 3.76 -6.61 2.69
CA TYR A 41 2.46 -7.20 2.33
C TYR A 41 1.33 -6.16 2.30
N SER A 42 0.28 -6.40 1.54
CA SER A 42 -0.90 -5.55 1.39
C SER A 42 -2.15 -6.41 1.42
N GLY A 43 -3.26 -5.86 1.86
CA GLY A 43 -4.49 -6.62 2.02
C GLY A 43 -5.65 -5.82 2.61
N CYS A 44 -6.57 -6.55 3.24
CA CYS A 44 -7.81 -6.03 3.81
C CYS A 44 -7.78 -6.07 5.34
N LEU A 45 -8.42 -5.09 5.96
CA LEU A 45 -8.76 -5.10 7.38
C LEU A 45 -10.00 -6.00 7.57
N ASP A 46 -9.80 -7.13 8.23
CA ASP A 46 -10.84 -8.13 8.51
C ASP A 46 -11.64 -7.79 9.80
N GLU A 47 -12.86 -8.31 9.91
CA GLU A 47 -13.66 -8.28 11.13
C GLU A 47 -13.18 -9.29 12.18
N SER A 48 -12.46 -10.35 11.78
CA SER A 48 -12.01 -11.46 12.65
C SER A 48 -10.90 -11.12 13.69
N PHE A 49 -10.80 -9.86 14.13
CA PHE A 49 -10.00 -9.42 15.29
C PHE A 49 -8.47 -9.57 15.22
N LYS A 50 -7.87 -10.12 14.14
CA LYS A 50 -6.40 -10.11 14.00
C LYS A 50 -5.85 -8.73 13.62
N GLU A 51 -6.57 -7.93 12.84
CA GLU A 51 -6.15 -6.59 12.42
C GLU A 51 -7.35 -5.63 12.40
N GLN A 52 -7.91 -5.36 13.58
CA GLN A 52 -9.02 -4.41 13.72
C GLN A 52 -8.60 -2.95 13.51
N GLN A 53 -7.30 -2.68 13.61
CA GLN A 53 -6.66 -1.38 13.49
C GLN A 53 -5.60 -1.43 12.38
N CYS A 54 -5.31 -0.27 11.79
CA CYS A 54 -4.27 -0.17 10.77
C CYS A 54 -2.94 -0.71 11.33
N PRO A 55 -2.33 -1.74 10.71
CA PRO A 55 -1.13 -2.37 11.28
C PRO A 55 0.01 -1.38 11.49
N THR A 56 0.75 -1.52 12.58
CA THR A 56 1.88 -0.63 12.89
C THR A 56 2.92 -0.66 11.76
N GLY A 57 3.24 0.51 11.20
CA GLY A 57 4.17 0.63 10.06
C GLY A 57 3.50 0.53 8.68
N TYR A 58 2.17 0.41 8.64
CA TYR A 58 1.35 0.41 7.44
C TYR A 58 0.52 1.70 7.32
N LEU A 59 0.04 1.94 6.12
CA LEU A 59 -0.94 2.97 5.81
C LEU A 59 -2.24 2.29 5.40
N CYS A 60 -3.37 2.92 5.74
CA CYS A 60 -4.70 2.37 5.46
C CYS A 60 -5.62 3.36 4.76
N CYS A 61 -6.65 2.85 4.10
CA CYS A 61 -7.66 3.62 3.39
C CYS A 61 -8.97 2.82 3.24
N GLU A 62 -10.09 3.51 3.02
CA GLU A 62 -11.45 2.93 3.07
C GLU A 62 -12.22 3.11 1.75
N GLN A 63 -11.51 3.11 0.62
CA GLN A 63 -12.10 3.22 -0.72
C GLN A 63 -11.74 1.99 -1.54
N ASP A 64 -12.61 1.60 -2.47
CA ASP A 64 -12.34 0.48 -3.37
C ASP A 64 -11.01 0.66 -4.10
N LEU A 65 -10.15 -0.35 -3.98
CA LEU A 65 -8.82 -0.47 -4.60
C LEU A 65 -7.90 0.71 -4.28
N CYS A 66 -8.10 1.38 -3.16
CA CYS A 66 -7.31 2.55 -2.76
C CYS A 66 -5.84 2.24 -2.47
N ASN A 67 -5.48 0.97 -2.30
CA ASN A 67 -4.11 0.51 -2.15
C ASN A 67 -3.49 -0.03 -3.46
N HIS A 68 -4.23 -0.03 -4.58
CA HIS A 68 -3.71 -0.41 -5.88
C HIS A 68 -2.88 0.74 -6.48
N VAL A 69 -1.82 0.41 -7.22
CA VAL A 69 -0.90 1.39 -7.84
C VAL A 69 -1.58 2.33 -8.83
N ASP A 70 -2.65 1.84 -9.49
CA ASP A 70 -3.45 2.64 -10.43
C ASP A 70 -4.42 3.60 -9.74
N SER A 71 -4.62 3.48 -8.43
CA SER A 71 -5.51 4.40 -7.72
C SER A 71 -4.94 5.83 -7.77
N PRO A 72 -5.77 6.86 -8.04
CA PRO A 72 -5.31 8.24 -8.07
C PRO A 72 -4.61 8.67 -6.78
N ALA A 73 -5.06 8.14 -5.63
CA ALA A 73 -4.47 8.38 -4.32
C ALA A 73 -3.05 7.83 -4.21
N MET A 74 -2.80 6.57 -4.62
CA MET A 74 -1.46 5.98 -4.61
C MET A 74 -0.55 6.62 -5.64
N ARG A 75 -1.06 6.91 -6.84
CA ARG A 75 -0.29 7.57 -7.89
C ARG A 75 0.16 8.98 -7.48
N ASN A 76 -0.73 9.74 -6.83
CA ASN A 76 -0.38 11.06 -6.29
C ASN A 76 0.62 10.96 -5.13
N ARG A 77 0.49 9.96 -4.24
CA ARG A 77 1.47 9.73 -3.17
C ARG A 77 2.85 9.38 -3.74
N LEU A 78 2.92 8.47 -4.71
CA LEU A 78 4.16 8.13 -5.40
C LEU A 78 4.77 9.36 -6.09
N ASN A 79 3.98 10.15 -6.81
CA ASN A 79 4.46 11.37 -7.46
C ASN A 79 5.01 12.38 -6.44
N LYS A 80 4.35 12.56 -5.29
CA LYS A 80 4.84 13.42 -4.19
C LYS A 80 6.12 12.88 -3.58
N THR A 81 6.21 11.56 -3.38
CA THR A 81 7.45 10.94 -2.91
C THR A 81 8.58 11.15 -3.92
N LEU A 82 8.35 10.90 -5.21
CA LEU A 82 9.33 11.14 -6.28
C LEU A 82 9.72 12.62 -6.39
N GLN A 83 8.78 13.55 -6.19
CA GLN A 83 9.06 14.98 -6.11
C GLN A 83 9.92 15.31 -4.88
N GLY A 84 9.62 14.75 -3.71
CA GLY A 84 10.45 14.92 -2.51
C GLY A 84 11.85 14.30 -2.63
N TYR A 85 11.98 13.19 -3.37
CA TYR A 85 13.27 12.62 -3.79
C TYR A 85 14.01 13.58 -4.74
N ASN A 86 13.32 14.19 -5.70
CA ASN A 86 13.91 15.17 -6.61
C ASN A 86 14.33 16.46 -5.88
N GLU A 87 13.58 16.91 -4.87
CA GLU A 87 13.95 18.04 -4.02
C GLU A 87 15.13 17.72 -3.08
N HIS A 88 15.27 16.46 -2.64
CA HIS A 88 16.44 15.96 -1.88
C HIS A 88 17.59 15.44 -2.77
N SER A 89 17.50 15.56 -4.10
CA SER A 89 18.52 15.08 -5.06
C SER A 89 19.79 15.93 -5.11
N HIS A 90 20.13 16.63 -4.01
CA HIS A 90 21.53 16.88 -3.68
C HIS A 90 22.27 15.59 -3.23
N CYS A 91 21.59 14.44 -3.16
CA CYS A 91 22.28 13.15 -3.21
C CYS A 91 22.63 12.81 -4.67
N LYS A 92 23.86 13.14 -5.06
CA LYS A 92 24.45 12.82 -6.36
C LYS A 92 24.21 11.34 -6.69
N ILE A 93 23.46 11.05 -7.76
CA ILE A 93 23.57 9.77 -8.45
C ILE A 93 25.02 9.69 -8.94
N ILE A 94 25.86 8.93 -8.23
CA ILE A 94 27.18 8.56 -8.72
C ILE A 94 26.93 7.69 -9.96
N LYS A 95 26.99 8.30 -11.15
CA LYS A 95 27.18 7.56 -12.39
C LYS A 95 28.54 6.87 -12.27
N ILE A 96 28.52 5.58 -11.93
CA ILE A 96 29.69 4.71 -12.11
C ILE A 96 29.85 4.56 -13.63
N ALA A 97 30.67 5.43 -14.23
CA ALA A 97 31.16 5.21 -15.58
C ALA A 97 32.05 3.96 -15.53
N ARG A 98 31.65 2.91 -16.26
CA ARG A 98 32.54 1.79 -16.55
C ARG A 98 33.59 2.28 -17.54
N SER A 99 34.84 2.33 -17.10
CA SER A 99 36.01 2.38 -17.98
C SER A 99 36.23 1.02 -18.66
#